data_AF-A0A317PQ74-F1
#
_entry.id   AF-A0A317PQ74-F1
#
_cell.length_a   1.000
_cell.length_b   1.000
_cell.length_c   1.000
_cell.angle_alpha   90.00
_cell.angle_beta   90.00
_cell.angle_gamma   90.00
#
_symmetry.space_group_name_H-M   'P 1'
#
loop_
_entity.id
_entity.type
_entity.pdbx_description
1 polymer ?
#
loop_
_entity_poly.entity_id
_entity_poly.type
_entity_poly.pdbx_seq_one_letter_code
_entity_poly.pdbx_strand_id
1 'polypeptide(L)'
;MYDSIDQLFTRAESLLAAGMHRRAARLLRDIATSPETPDSARKRAWHMIGEPQISADEKRRQGMEKALQAAQRHQQLVDDRKLVMAYFNQGYSAPEVQSMTGRSKAFVAAWHKKWADLQ
;
A
#
# COMPACT_ATOMS: atom_id res chain seq x y z
N MET A 1 35.73 -16.20 7.35
CA MET A 1 34.55 -15.64 8.04
C MET A 1 33.38 -15.97 7.14
N TYR A 2 32.56 -16.96 7.50
CA TYR A 2 31.40 -17.32 6.68
C TYR A 2 30.35 -16.24 6.89
N ASP A 3 30.01 -15.50 5.83
CA ASP A 3 28.87 -14.57 5.85
C ASP A 3 27.62 -15.38 6.25
N SER A 4 26.85 -14.88 7.22
CA SER A 4 25.57 -15.51 7.57
C SER A 4 24.67 -15.54 6.33
N ILE A 5 23.86 -16.57 6.17
CA ILE A 5 22.91 -16.68 5.04
C ILE A 5 22.02 -15.43 4.93
N ASP A 6 21.66 -14.83 6.07
CA ASP A 6 20.90 -13.57 6.10
C ASP A 6 21.69 -12.38 5.55
N GLN A 7 23.02 -12.35 5.75
CA GLN A 7 23.89 -11.34 5.16
C GLN A 7 23.99 -11.52 3.64
N LEU A 8 24.02 -12.77 3.14
CA LEU A 8 23.98 -13.06 1.71
C LEU A 8 22.67 -12.59 1.07
N PHE A 9 21.53 -12.79 1.75
CA PHE A 9 20.24 -12.25 1.29
C PHE A 9 20.20 -10.73 1.30
N THR A 10 20.66 -10.10 2.39
CA THR A 10 20.73 -8.63 2.49
C THR A 10 21.58 -8.03 1.36
N ARG A 11 22.69 -8.70 1.03
CA ARG A 11 23.57 -8.31 -0.08
C ARG A 11 22.88 -8.50 -1.44
N ALA A 12 22.16 -9.60 -1.64
CA ALA A 12 21.39 -9.83 -2.87
C ALA A 12 20.33 -8.74 -3.07
N GLU A 13 19.58 -8.39 -2.02
CA GLU A 13 18.57 -7.31 -2.06
C GLU A 13 19.20 -5.95 -2.36
N SER A 14 20.36 -5.65 -1.77
CA SER A 14 21.11 -4.42 -2.05
C SER A 14 21.57 -4.35 -3.51
N LEU A 15 22.01 -5.48 -4.08
CA LEU A 15 22.38 -5.56 -5.49
C LEU A 15 21.16 -5.38 -6.41
N LEU A 16 19.99 -5.91 -6.04
CA LEU A 16 18.75 -5.68 -6.77
C LEU A 16 18.33 -4.21 -6.73
N ALA A 17 18.38 -3.58 -5.55
CA ALA A 17 18.08 -2.16 -5.39
C ALA A 17 19.02 -1.25 -6.20
N ALA A 18 20.28 -1.66 -6.35
CA ALA A 18 21.28 -0.97 -7.16
C ALA A 18 21.19 -1.30 -8.68
N GLY A 19 20.21 -2.10 -9.12
CA GLY A 19 20.05 -2.50 -10.52
C GLY A 19 21.05 -3.55 -11.02
N MET A 20 21.86 -4.14 -10.13
CA MET A 20 22.86 -5.16 -10.46
C MET A 20 22.25 -6.57 -10.55
N HIS A 21 21.17 -6.73 -11.31
CA HIS A 21 20.36 -7.95 -11.34
C HIS A 21 21.15 -9.23 -11.64
N ARG A 22 22.12 -9.17 -12.57
CA ARG A 22 22.96 -10.33 -12.90
C ARG A 22 23.82 -10.80 -11.73
N ARG A 23 24.35 -9.87 -10.93
CA ARG A 23 25.17 -10.18 -9.75
C ARG A 23 24.31 -10.70 -8.61
N ALA A 24 23.14 -10.10 -8.40
CA ALA A 24 22.16 -10.60 -7.43
C ALA A 24 21.69 -12.01 -7.78
N ALA A 25 21.35 -12.28 -9.04
CA ALA A 25 20.91 -13.60 -9.49
C ALA A 25 21.99 -14.67 -9.33
N ARG A 26 23.27 -14.32 -9.56
CA ARG A 26 24.39 -15.24 -9.29
C ARG A 26 24.47 -15.59 -7.81
N LEU A 27 24.45 -14.58 -6.93
CA LEU A 27 24.49 -14.78 -5.48
C LEU A 27 23.31 -15.63 -4.97
N LEU A 28 22.10 -15.34 -5.44
CA LEU A 28 20.91 -16.13 -5.11
C LEU A 28 21.04 -17.57 -5.63
N ARG A 29 21.62 -17.79 -6.81
CA ARG A 29 21.84 -19.13 -7.34
C ARG A 29 22.85 -19.91 -6.49
N ASP A 30 23.92 -19.25 -6.04
CA ASP A 30 24.91 -19.84 -5.15
C ASP A 30 24.28 -20.28 -3.81
N ILE A 31 23.40 -19.43 -3.24
CA ILE A 31 22.60 -19.79 -2.05
C ILE A 31 21.68 -20.98 -2.36
N ALA A 32 21.00 -20.95 -3.51
CA ALA A 32 19.99 -21.93 -3.89
C ALA A 32 20.53 -23.33 -4.21
N THR A 33 21.77 -23.42 -4.71
CA THR A 33 22.40 -24.69 -5.10
C THR A 33 23.40 -25.20 -4.08
N SER A 34 23.76 -24.42 -3.06
CA SER A 34 24.69 -24.88 -2.02
C SER A 34 24.04 -25.95 -1.13
N PRO A 35 24.69 -27.12 -0.95
CA PRO A 35 24.19 -28.19 -0.07
C PRO A 35 24.27 -27.80 1.42
N GLU A 36 25.14 -26.85 1.78
CA GLU A 36 25.31 -26.34 3.14
C GLU A 36 24.20 -25.36 3.55
N THR A 37 23.45 -24.82 2.57
CA THR A 37 22.33 -23.92 2.83
C THR A 37 21.08 -24.72 3.27
N PRO A 38 20.39 -24.32 4.36
CA PRO A 38 19.11 -24.89 4.76
C PRO A 38 18.07 -24.84 3.64
N ASP A 39 17.21 -25.84 3.57
CA ASP A 39 16.22 -25.98 2.50
C ASP A 39 15.27 -24.77 2.39
N SER A 40 14.91 -24.16 3.52
CA SER A 40 14.10 -22.93 3.58
C SER A 40 14.78 -21.76 2.86
N ALA A 41 16.08 -21.58 3.06
CA ALA A 41 16.86 -20.55 2.39
C ALA A 41 17.05 -20.85 0.90
N ARG A 42 17.27 -22.12 0.52
CA ARG A 42 17.33 -22.51 -0.90
C ARG A 42 16.03 -22.22 -1.64
N LYS A 43 14.89 -22.56 -1.03
CA LYS A 43 13.55 -22.26 -1.57
C LYS A 43 13.31 -20.76 -1.72
N ARG A 44 13.66 -19.97 -0.69
CA ARG A 44 13.58 -18.50 -0.74
C ARG A 44 14.43 -17.94 -1.89
N ALA A 45 15.65 -18.43 -2.08
CA ALA A 45 16.52 -17.97 -3.14
C ALA A 45 15.97 -18.28 -4.54
N TRP A 46 15.42 -19.49 -4.77
CA TRP A 46 14.73 -19.82 -6.02
C TRP A 46 13.52 -18.94 -6.28
N HIS A 47 12.74 -18.64 -5.24
CA HIS A 47 11.60 -17.73 -5.36
C HIS A 47 12.05 -16.34 -5.83
N MET A 48 13.09 -15.77 -5.20
CA MET A 48 13.62 -14.45 -5.56
C MET A 48 14.22 -14.40 -6.99
N ILE A 49 14.71 -15.52 -7.51
CA ILE A 49 15.17 -15.63 -8.90
C ILE A 49 13.99 -15.62 -9.89
N GLY A 50 12.90 -16.30 -9.53
CA GLY A 50 11.71 -16.45 -10.39
C GLY A 50 10.75 -15.25 -10.35
N GLU A 51 10.82 -14.41 -9.32
CA GLU A 51 9.97 -13.22 -9.23
C GLU A 51 10.34 -12.19 -10.31
N PRO A 52 9.34 -11.63 -11.03
CA PRO A 52 9.53 -10.50 -11.90
C PRO A 52 10.19 -9.37 -11.10
N GLN A 53 11.40 -8.99 -11.49
CA GLN A 53 12.10 -7.87 -10.87
C GLN A 53 11.40 -6.59 -11.30
N ILE A 54 10.40 -6.19 -10.51
CA ILE A 54 9.74 -4.89 -10.64
C ILE A 54 10.85 -3.84 -10.54
N SER A 55 11.05 -3.06 -11.60
CA SER A 55 12.10 -2.04 -11.59
C SER A 55 11.87 -1.07 -10.44
N ALA A 56 12.94 -0.47 -9.92
CA ALA A 56 12.83 0.54 -8.86
C ALA A 56 11.90 1.69 -9.27
N ASP A 57 11.87 2.02 -10.56
CA ASP A 57 10.98 3.03 -11.14
C ASP A 57 9.52 2.58 -11.15
N GLU A 58 9.24 1.32 -11.47
CA GLU A 58 7.89 0.75 -11.42
C GLU A 58 7.36 0.72 -9.98
N LYS A 59 8.19 0.34 -9.02
CA LYS A 59 7.84 0.39 -7.59
C LYS A 59 7.58 1.83 -7.12
N ARG A 60 8.38 2.80 -7.59
CA ARG A 60 8.18 4.23 -7.30
C ARG A 60 6.87 4.74 -7.91
N ARG A 61 6.57 4.37 -9.16
CA ARG A 61 5.32 4.72 -9.86
C ARG A 61 4.10 4.18 -9.12
N GLN A 62 4.10 2.90 -8.75
CA GLN A 62 3.02 2.30 -7.96
C GLN A 62 2.85 2.98 -6.59
N GLY A 63 3.96 3.39 -5.96
CA GLY A 63 3.91 4.17 -4.72
C GLY A 63 3.25 5.53 -4.90
N MET A 64 3.61 6.27 -5.95
CA MET A 64 3.01 7.57 -6.30
C MET A 64 1.52 7.44 -6.64
N GLU A 65 1.13 6.44 -7.42
CA GLU A 65 -0.27 6.17 -7.76
C GLU A 65 -1.12 5.87 -6.52
N LYS A 66 -0.62 5.03 -5.61
CA LYS A 66 -1.29 4.75 -4.34
C LYS A 66 -1.44 6.00 -3.47
N ALA A 67 -0.40 6.83 -3.40
CA ALA A 67 -0.45 8.09 -2.66
C ALA A 67 -1.47 9.06 -3.27
N LEU A 68 -1.52 9.16 -4.60
CA LEU A 68 -2.50 9.98 -5.31
C LEU A 68 -3.93 9.49 -5.05
N GLN A 69 -4.18 8.18 -5.15
CA GLN A 69 -5.49 7.59 -4.84
C GLN A 69 -5.90 7.81 -3.38
N ALA A 70 -4.96 7.77 -2.44
CA ALA A 70 -5.22 8.10 -1.03
C ALA A 70 -5.60 9.57 -0.85
N ALA A 71 -4.88 10.49 -1.49
CA ALA A 71 -5.17 11.92 -1.46
C ALA A 71 -6.55 12.22 -2.08
N GLN A 72 -6.88 11.60 -3.21
CA GLN A 72 -8.19 11.74 -3.87
C GLN A 72 -9.33 11.26 -2.98
N ARG A 73 -9.18 10.09 -2.33
CA ARG A 73 -10.19 9.59 -1.38
C ARG A 73 -10.39 10.52 -0.19
N HIS A 74 -9.30 11.07 0.35
CA HIS A 74 -9.38 12.03 1.45
C HIS A 74 -10.13 13.29 1.01
N GLN A 75 -9.82 13.83 -0.17
CA GLN A 75 -10.50 15.00 -0.70
C GLN A 75 -12.00 14.76 -0.90
N GLN A 76 -12.37 13.60 -1.48
CA GLN A 76 -13.78 13.21 -1.63
C GLN A 76 -14.52 13.21 -0.28
N LEU A 77 -13.93 12.63 0.77
CA LEU A 77 -14.54 12.62 2.10
C LEU A 77 -14.74 14.02 2.69
N VAL A 78 -13.80 14.94 2.43
CA VAL A 78 -13.92 16.34 2.83
C VAL A 78 -15.07 17.02 2.10
N ASP A 79 -15.23 16.76 0.81
CA ASP A 79 -16.29 17.36 0.00
C ASP A 79 -17.66 16.76 0.36
N ASP A 80 -17.75 15.46 0.60
CA ASP A 80 -18.96 14.79 1.11
C ASP A 80 -19.41 15.37 2.44
N ARG A 81 -18.46 15.61 3.36
CA ARG A 81 -18.75 16.23 4.66
C ARG A 81 -19.38 17.60 4.46
N LYS A 82 -18.79 18.44 3.62
CA LYS A 82 -19.30 19.80 3.35
C LYS A 82 -20.71 19.74 2.77
N LEU A 83 -20.95 18.81 1.85
CA LEU A 83 -22.25 18.61 1.22
C LEU A 83 -23.32 18.17 2.24
N VAL A 84 -23.02 17.15 3.06
CA VAL A 84 -23.92 16.66 4.12
C VAL A 84 -24.27 17.78 5.11
N MET A 85 -23.27 18.56 5.54
CA MET A 85 -23.48 19.71 6.43
C MET A 85 -24.34 20.81 5.79
N ALA A 86 -24.11 21.09 4.50
CA ALA A 86 -24.91 22.07 3.77
C ALA A 86 -26.39 21.67 3.70
N TYR A 87 -26.69 20.39 3.48
CA TYR A 87 -28.07 19.92 3.49
C TYR A 87 -28.73 20.00 4.86
N PHE A 88 -28.02 19.66 5.95
CA PHE A 88 -28.57 19.85 7.29
C PHE A 88 -28.86 21.32 7.61
N ASN A 89 -27.97 22.24 7.21
CA ASN A 89 -28.21 23.68 7.34
C ASN A 89 -29.41 24.18 6.52
N GLN A 90 -29.80 23.47 5.46
CA GLN A 90 -30.99 23.77 4.66
C GLN A 90 -32.28 23.16 5.25
N GLY A 91 -32.18 22.42 6.37
CA GLY A 91 -33.32 21.82 7.07
C GLY A 91 -33.70 20.42 6.61
N TYR A 92 -32.88 19.77 5.77
CA TYR A 92 -33.13 18.39 5.34
C TYR A 92 -32.93 17.39 6.48
N SER A 93 -33.78 16.37 6.53
CA SER A 93 -33.69 15.29 7.50
C SER A 93 -32.59 14.27 7.13
N ALA A 94 -32.09 13.52 8.11
CA ALA A 94 -31.04 12.52 7.88
C ALA A 94 -31.39 11.47 6.80
N PRO A 95 -32.64 10.95 6.69
CA PRO A 95 -33.02 10.07 5.58
C PRO A 95 -32.95 10.75 4.20
N GLU A 96 -33.34 12.02 4.09
CA GLU A 96 -33.29 12.79 2.83
C GLU A 96 -31.83 13.04 2.41
N VAL A 97 -30.99 13.46 3.35
CA VAL A 97 -29.55 13.65 3.10
C VAL A 97 -28.88 12.35 2.67
N GLN A 98 -29.25 11.22 3.27
CA GLN A 98 -28.77 9.91 2.85
C GLN A 98 -29.15 9.61 1.39
N SER A 99 -30.41 9.86 1.02
CA SER A 99 -30.90 9.64 -0.34
C SER A 99 -30.18 10.54 -1.36
N MET A 100 -29.99 11.82 -1.04
CA MET A 100 -29.36 12.80 -1.94
C MET A 100 -27.86 12.60 -2.11
N THR A 101 -27.16 12.16 -1.06
CA THR A 101 -25.70 11.99 -1.09
C THR A 101 -25.25 10.58 -1.44
N GLY A 102 -26.13 9.58 -1.37
CA GLY A 102 -25.79 8.17 -1.56
C GLY A 102 -24.84 7.61 -0.49
N ARG A 103 -24.56 8.36 0.57
CA ARG A 103 -23.65 7.96 1.64
C ARG A 103 -24.33 7.02 2.63
N SER A 104 -23.53 6.27 3.38
CA SER A 104 -24.07 5.30 4.34
C SER A 104 -24.82 5.99 5.48
N LYS A 105 -25.84 5.32 6.02
CA LYS A 105 -26.59 5.78 7.20
C LYS A 105 -25.66 6.15 8.36
N ALA A 106 -24.61 5.36 8.60
CA ALA A 106 -23.63 5.62 9.67
C ALA A 106 -22.83 6.91 9.42
N PHE A 107 -22.41 7.17 8.18
CA PHE A 107 -21.70 8.39 7.81
C PHE A 107 -22.57 9.62 8.03
N VAL A 108 -23.82 9.58 7.54
CA VAL A 108 -24.78 10.69 7.68
C VAL A 108 -25.11 10.94 9.16
N ALA A 109 -25.36 9.89 9.95
CA ALA A 109 -25.64 10.01 11.38
C ALA A 109 -24.47 10.63 12.18
N ALA A 110 -23.23 10.24 11.87
CA ALA A 110 -22.05 10.80 12.52
C ALA A 110 -21.91 12.31 12.27
N TRP A 111 -22.27 12.77 11.07
CA TRP A 111 -22.24 14.20 10.72
C TRP A 111 -23.47 14.96 11.20
N HIS A 112 -24.64 14.33 11.27
CA HIS A 112 -25.84 14.92 11.87
C HIS A 112 -25.60 15.25 13.35
N LYS A 113 -24.98 14.33 14.10
CA LYS A 113 -24.61 14.58 15.49
C LYS A 113 -23.69 15.78 15.63
N LYS A 114 -22.60 15.83 14.84
CA LYS A 114 -21.66 16.95 14.85
C LYS A 114 -22.29 18.27 14.42
N TRP A 115 -23.26 18.25 13.52
CA TRP A 115 -24.01 19.43 13.11
C TRP A 115 -24.89 19.94 14.25
N ALA A 116 -25.63 19.05 14.92
CA ALA A 116 -26.44 19.38 16.08
C ALA A 116 -25.60 19.93 17.26
N ASP A 117 -24.37 19.43 17.45
CA ASP A 117 -23.43 19.95 18.46
C ASP A 117 -22.91 21.38 18.14
N LEU A 118 -23.06 21.85 16.90
CA LEU A 118 -22.61 23.18 16.44
C LEU A 118 -23.72 24.23 16.39
N GLN A 119 -24.97 23.85 16.68
CA GLN A 119 -26.13 24.74 16.76
C GLN A 119 -26.31 25.26 18.19
#